data_AF-A0A7W9QDX4-F1
#
_entry.id   AF-A0A7W9QDX4-F1
#
_cell.length_a   1.000
_cell.length_b   1.000
_cell.length_c   1.000
_cell.angle_alpha   90.00
_cell.angle_beta   90.00
_cell.angle_gamma   90.00
#
_symmetry.space_group_name_H-M   'P 1'
#
loop_
_entity.id
_entity.type
_entity.pdbx_description
1 polymer ?
#
loop_
_entity_poly.entity_id
_entity_poly.type
_entity_poly.pdbx_seq_one_letter_code
_entity_poly.pdbx_strand_id
1 'polypeptide(L)'
;MTEPQTDAEILRAVRRVQGLEQHHEALRARLDGMHEARTPEDVAEQNRCGEAMAAAAERLLAESVFALEEIGLSLAARAVEVTAEAEGIAIPQTALGRG
;
A
#
# COMPACT_ATOMS: atom_id res chain seq x y z
N MET A 1 -10.39 4.84 26.93
CA MET A 1 -11.19 3.71 26.41
C MET A 1 -11.56 4.07 25.00
N THR A 2 -10.95 3.41 24.03
CA THR A 2 -11.37 3.50 22.62
C THR A 2 -12.71 2.78 22.52
N GLU A 3 -13.72 3.43 21.94
CA GLU A 3 -15.00 2.77 21.68
C GLU A 3 -14.76 1.53 20.80
N PRO A 4 -15.46 0.42 21.03
CA PRO A 4 -15.31 -0.77 20.19
C PRO A 4 -15.71 -0.42 18.75
N GLN A 5 -14.81 -0.65 17.79
CA GLN A 5 -15.13 -0.43 16.38
C GLN A 5 -16.29 -1.31 15.96
N THR A 6 -17.18 -0.72 15.18
CA THR A 6 -18.30 -1.45 14.59
C THR A 6 -17.82 -2.32 13.43
N ASP A 7 -18.49 -3.44 13.19
CA ASP A 7 -18.23 -4.29 12.02
C ASP A 7 -18.29 -3.49 10.70
N ALA A 8 -19.13 -2.44 10.64
CA ALA A 8 -19.24 -1.56 9.48
C ALA A 8 -17.97 -0.74 9.22
N GLU A 9 -17.30 -0.28 10.27
CA GLU A 9 -16.04 0.46 10.18
C GLU A 9 -14.89 -0.48 9.78
N ILE A 10 -14.85 -1.67 10.38
CA ILE A 10 -13.88 -2.73 10.01
C ILE A 10 -14.03 -3.08 8.52
N LEU A 11 -15.26 -3.34 8.07
CA LEU A 11 -15.51 -3.66 6.66
C LEU A 11 -15.15 -2.51 5.72
N ARG A 12 -15.34 -1.26 6.15
CA ARG A 12 -14.93 -0.09 5.36
C ARG A 12 -13.41 -0.04 5.20
N ALA A 13 -12.67 -0.20 6.30
CA ALA A 13 -11.21 -0.19 6.28
C ALA A 13 -10.65 -1.32 5.40
N VAL A 14 -11.16 -2.54 5.57
CA VAL A 14 -10.77 -3.70 4.76
C VAL A 14 -11.03 -3.47 3.26
N ARG A 15 -12.18 -2.91 2.88
CA ARG A 15 -12.49 -2.64 1.47
C ARG A 15 -11.56 -1.60 0.84
N ARG A 16 -11.10 -0.60 1.59
CA ARG A 16 -10.13 0.39 1.08
C ARG A 16 -8.79 -0.27 0.77
N VAL A 17 -8.26 -1.06 1.70
CA VAL A 17 -7.01 -1.82 1.51
C VAL A 17 -7.15 -2.77 0.33
N GLN A 18 -8.24 -3.54 0.27
CA GLN A 18 -8.49 -4.49 -0.82
C GLN A 18 -8.52 -3.82 -2.20
N GLY A 19 -9.08 -2.61 -2.32
CA GLY A 19 -9.08 -1.86 -3.58
C GLY A 19 -7.66 -1.47 -4.03
N LEU A 20 -6.79 -1.12 -3.08
CA LEU A 20 -5.38 -0.81 -3.37
C LEU A 20 -4.59 -2.07 -3.74
N GLU A 21 -4.84 -3.20 -3.08
CA GLU A 21 -4.24 -4.49 -3.44
C GLU A 21 -4.59 -4.91 -4.87
N GLN A 22 -5.87 -4.79 -5.25
CA GLN A 22 -6.32 -5.08 -6.61
C GLN A 22 -5.65 -4.19 -7.65
N HIS A 23 -5.46 -2.91 -7.33
CA HIS A 23 -4.75 -1.98 -8.21
C HIS A 23 -3.27 -2.35 -8.37
N HIS A 24 -2.59 -2.67 -7.26
CA HIS A 24 -1.20 -3.12 -7.27
C HIS A 24 -1.04 -4.43 -8.08
N GLU A 25 -1.93 -5.40 -7.90
CA GLU A 25 -1.89 -6.66 -8.64
C GLU A 25 -2.13 -6.46 -10.15
N ALA A 26 -3.01 -5.53 -10.54
CA ALA A 26 -3.21 -5.19 -11.94
C ALA A 26 -1.96 -4.56 -12.58
N LEU A 27 -1.23 -3.72 -11.84
CA LEU A 27 0.05 -3.15 -12.29
C LEU A 27 1.13 -4.23 -12.42
N ARG A 28 1.21 -5.14 -11.44
CA ARG A 28 2.11 -6.29 -11.49
C ARG A 28 1.85 -7.18 -12.71
N ALA A 29 0.59 -7.57 -12.93
CA ALA A 29 0.22 -8.40 -14.08
C ALA A 29 0.56 -7.72 -15.42
N ARG A 30 0.42 -6.38 -15.49
CA ARG A 30 0.84 -5.60 -16.66
C ARG A 30 2.37 -5.65 -16.84
N LEU A 31 3.14 -5.46 -15.78
CA LEU A 31 4.60 -5.54 -15.80
C LEU A 31 5.11 -6.93 -16.19
N ASP A 32 4.52 -7.99 -15.62
CA ASP A 32 4.81 -9.39 -15.96
C ASP A 32 4.46 -9.71 -17.43
N GLY A 33 3.50 -8.99 -18.02
CA GLY A 33 3.20 -9.07 -19.45
C GLY A 33 4.25 -8.40 -20.36
N MET A 34 5.11 -7.54 -19.81
CA MET A 34 6.11 -6.74 -20.54
C MET A 34 7.51 -7.39 -20.55
N HIS A 35 7.59 -8.72 -20.49
CA HIS A 35 8.87 -9.47 -20.51
C HIS A 35 9.72 -9.30 -21.77
N GLU A 36 9.17 -8.72 -22.84
CA GLU A 36 9.84 -8.58 -24.13
C GLU A 36 9.86 -7.13 -24.62
N ALA A 37 10.35 -6.20 -23.78
CA ALA A 37 10.63 -4.85 -24.24
C ALA A 37 11.72 -4.90 -25.33
N ARG A 38 11.32 -4.70 -26.59
CA ARG A 38 12.21 -4.81 -27.76
C ARG A 38 12.51 -3.44 -28.38
N THR A 39 11.73 -2.42 -28.01
CA THR A 39 11.86 -1.04 -28.50
C THR A 39 12.12 -0.07 -27.34
N PRO A 40 12.72 1.10 -27.62
CA PRO A 40 12.84 2.18 -26.63
C PRO A 40 11.49 2.60 -26.01
N GLU A 41 10.41 2.56 -26.79
CA GLU A 41 9.05 2.85 -26.33
C GLU A 41 8.56 1.82 -25.31
N ASP A 42 8.85 0.53 -25.53
CA ASP A 42 8.51 -0.54 -24.58
C ASP A 42 9.27 -0.38 -23.26
N VAL A 43 10.57 -0.03 -23.33
CA VAL A 43 11.39 0.23 -22.13
C VAL A 43 10.84 1.43 -21.36
N ALA A 44 10.46 2.51 -22.06
CA ALA A 44 9.86 3.68 -21.42
C ALA A 44 8.52 3.35 -20.75
N GLU A 45 7.70 2.49 -21.36
CA GLU A 45 6.44 2.02 -20.78
C GLU A 45 6.65 1.10 -19.58
N GLN A 46 7.63 0.20 -19.65
CA GLN A 46 8.02 -0.66 -18.55
C GLN A 46 8.48 0.17 -17.34
N ASN A 47 9.31 1.20 -17.56
CA ASN A 47 9.74 2.11 -16.50
C ASN A 47 8.56 2.85 -15.86
N ARG A 48 7.65 3.42 -16.66
CA ARG A 48 6.43 4.06 -16.14
C ARG A 48 5.58 3.12 -15.31
N CYS A 49 5.42 1.87 -15.75
CA CYS A 49 4.67 0.88 -15.00
C CYS A 49 5.39 0.45 -13.71
N GLY A 50 6.72 0.33 -13.74
CA GLY A 50 7.53 0.08 -12.55
C GLY A 50 7.42 1.21 -11.51
N GLU A 51 7.50 2.47 -11.96
CA GLU A 51 7.29 3.65 -11.09
C GLU A 51 5.87 3.67 -10.50
N ALA A 52 4.85 3.40 -11.33
CA ALA A 52 3.46 3.31 -10.86
C ALA A 52 3.25 2.18 -9.85
N MET A 53 3.89 1.02 -10.06
CA MET A 53 3.83 -0.11 -9.14
C MET A 53 4.49 0.22 -7.79
N ALA A 54 5.67 0.86 -7.82
CA ALA A 54 6.34 1.32 -6.60
C ALA A 54 5.46 2.30 -5.81
N ALA A 55 4.88 3.31 -6.47
CA ALA A 55 3.98 4.27 -5.84
C ALA A 55 2.70 3.61 -5.28
N ALA A 56 2.15 2.61 -5.99
CA ALA A 56 0.99 1.85 -5.52
C ALA A 56 1.34 1.01 -4.27
N ALA A 57 2.52 0.39 -4.24
CA ALA A 57 2.99 -0.38 -3.09
C ALA A 57 3.20 0.50 -1.85
N GLU A 58 3.84 1.66 -2.00
CA GLU A 58 3.99 2.64 -0.91
C GLU A 58 2.64 3.08 -0.34
N ARG A 59 1.69 3.40 -1.24
CA ARG A 59 0.33 3.80 -0.84
C ARG A 59 -0.43 2.69 -0.12
N LEU A 60 -0.32 1.45 -0.62
CA LEU A 60 -0.94 0.29 0.00
C LEU A 60 -0.39 0.06 1.41
N LEU A 61 0.93 0.16 1.58
CA LEU A 61 1.58 -0.01 2.87
C LEU A 61 1.12 1.06 3.87
N ALA A 62 1.09 2.33 3.45
CA ALA A 62 0.57 3.41 4.27
C ALA A 62 -0.89 3.15 4.68
N GLU A 63 -1.80 2.92 3.72
CA GLU A 63 -3.23 2.67 3.99
C GLU A 63 -3.43 1.45 4.90
N SER A 64 -2.58 0.42 4.79
CA SER A 64 -2.63 -0.75 5.66
C SER A 64 -2.32 -0.38 7.11
N VAL A 65 -1.28 0.42 7.36
CA VAL A 65 -0.97 0.93 8.71
C VAL A 65 -2.14 1.75 9.26
N PHE A 66 -2.72 2.63 8.45
CA PHE A 66 -3.89 3.41 8.83
C PHE A 66 -5.10 2.56 9.18
N ALA A 67 -5.44 1.59 8.32
CA ALA A 67 -6.57 0.72 8.54
C ALA A 67 -6.40 -0.09 9.83
N LEU A 68 -5.19 -0.56 10.12
CA LEU A 68 -4.86 -1.28 11.35
C LEU A 68 -5.01 -0.38 12.59
N GLU A 69 -4.55 0.87 12.55
CA GLU A 69 -4.78 1.83 13.64
C GLU A 69 -6.26 2.16 13.83
N GLU A 70 -7.00 2.41 12.73
CA GLU A 70 -8.44 2.73 12.75
C GLU A 70 -9.26 1.62 13.45
N ILE A 71 -8.90 0.35 13.23
CA ILE A 71 -9.56 -0.81 13.84
C ILE A 71 -8.95 -1.24 15.18
N GLY A 72 -8.06 -0.44 15.77
CA GLY A 72 -7.50 -0.67 17.11
C GLY A 72 -6.41 -1.75 17.17
N LEU A 73 -5.85 -2.16 16.02
CA LEU A 73 -4.74 -3.11 15.91
C LEU A 73 -3.38 -2.38 15.86
N SER A 74 -3.14 -1.44 16.78
CA SER A 74 -1.93 -0.60 16.80
C SER A 74 -0.62 -1.40 16.89
N LEU A 75 -0.61 -2.58 17.53
CA LEU A 75 0.58 -3.44 17.53
C LEU A 75 0.89 -4.01 16.13
N ALA A 76 -0.14 -4.35 15.37
CA ALA A 76 0.04 -4.81 13.99
C ALA A 76 0.48 -3.65 13.09
N ALA A 77 -0.11 -2.46 13.26
CA ALA A 77 0.31 -1.25 12.56
C ALA A 77 1.81 -0.97 12.80
N ARG A 78 2.24 -1.01 14.07
CA ARG A 78 3.64 -0.82 14.43
C ARG A 78 4.58 -1.88 13.86
N ALA A 79 4.16 -3.15 13.79
CA ALA A 79 4.95 -4.21 13.18
C ALA A 79 5.16 -3.98 11.67
N VAL A 80 4.13 -3.49 10.98
CA VAL A 80 4.21 -3.11 9.57
C VAL A 80 5.15 -1.92 9.37
N GLU A 81 5.07 -0.88 10.21
CA GLU A 81 6.00 0.25 10.18
C GLU A 81 7.46 -0.16 10.34
N VAL A 82 7.76 -1.01 11.34
CA VAL A 82 9.14 -1.48 11.58
C VAL A 82 9.67 -2.28 10.39
N THR A 83 8.81 -3.09 9.77
CA THR A 83 9.19 -3.85 8.57
C THR A 83 9.46 -2.91 7.39
N ALA A 84 8.62 -1.88 7.20
CA ALA A 84 8.80 -0.88 6.16
C ALA A 84 10.12 -0.11 6.32
N GLU A 85 10.43 0.32 7.54
CA GLU A 85 11.69 1.00 7.88
C GLU A 85 12.90 0.09 7.57
N ALA A 86 12.82 -1.21 7.89
CA ALA A 86 13.88 -2.17 7.61
C ALA A 86 14.15 -2.36 6.11
N GLU A 87 13.10 -2.24 5.28
CA GLU A 87 13.17 -2.29 3.82
C GLU A 87 13.48 -0.92 3.18
N GLY A 88 13.68 0.13 3.98
CA GLY A 88 13.96 1.49 3.51
C GLY A 88 12.76 2.21 2.89
N ILE A 89 11.54 1.74 3.15
CA ILE A 89 10.30 2.31 2.63
C ILE A 89 9.79 3.37 3.60
N ALA A 90 9.66 4.61 3.12
CA ALA A 90 9.16 5.71 3.93
C ALA A 90 7.62 5.70 3.99
N ILE A 91 7.06 5.36 5.16
CA ILE A 91 5.62 5.57 5.41
C ILE A 91 5.40 7.05 5.78
N PRO A 92 4.55 7.80 5.07
CA PRO A 92 4.32 9.22 5.34
C PRO A 92 3.84 9.46 6.77
N GLN A 93 4.57 10.27 7.55
CA GLN A 93 4.25 10.57 8.96
C GLN A 93 2.99 11.42 9.16
N THR A 94 2.39 11.97 8.09
CA THR A 94 1.03 12.55 8.13
C THR A 94 -0.05 11.53 8.55
N ALA A 95 0.35 10.26 8.74
CA ALA A 95 -0.45 9.18 9.27
C ALA A 95 -0.68 9.15 10.78
N LEU A 96 0.20 9.81 11.53
CA LEU A 96 0.19 9.78 12.98
C LEU A 96 -0.14 11.19 13.43
N GLY A 97 -1.32 11.40 14.04
CA GLY A 97 -1.65 12.64 14.73
C GLY A 97 -0.73 12.91 15.92
N ARG A 98 0.56 13.18 15.66
CA ARG A 98 1.55 13.70 16.59
C ARG A 98 1.96 15.09 16.12
N GLY A 99 1.05 16.03 16.29
CA GLY A 99 1.26 17.48 16.31
C GLY A 99 0.58 18.05 17.54
#